data_AF-A0A924G3X0-F1
#
_entry.id   AF-A0A924G3X0-F1
#
_cell.length_a   1.000
_cell.length_b   1.000
_cell.length_c   1.000
_cell.angle_alpha   90.00
_cell.angle_beta   90.00
_cell.angle_gamma   90.00
#
_symmetry.space_group_name_H-M   'P 1'
#
loop_
_entity.id
_entity.type
_entity.pdbx_description
1 polymer ?
#
loop_
_entity_poly.entity_id
_entity_poly.type
_entity_poly.pdbx_seq_one_letter_code
_entity_poly.pdbx_strand_id
1 'polypeptide(L)'
;MKKLLACFIIFLVFNDTVRAQNKLKIPFGDGDIFVQQYATNIYKLTFQSSYYNTNENISDAVILKPLALLNKALINNGDTSLSFDKTKKAELSYLVLNKAYRALQFSLTADEKIFGGGERALPLNRRGYKFNLYNNPSYGYSEGADNLNYSVPFFTSNKGYGLFFDNPSKGYADIGKTNSNIFEVGFTSGEINV
;
A
#
# COMPACT_ATOMS: atom_id res chain seq x y z
N MET A 1 -61.69 16.70 -28.95
CA MET A 1 -60.31 16.33 -29.31
C MET A 1 -59.35 17.19 -28.48
N LYS A 2 -58.80 16.65 -27.38
CA LYS A 2 -57.87 17.36 -26.48
C LYS A 2 -56.44 17.12 -26.98
N LYS A 3 -55.72 18.16 -27.40
CA LYS A 3 -54.29 18.09 -27.74
C LYS A 3 -53.50 18.14 -26.42
N LEU A 4 -52.83 17.03 -26.10
CA LEU A 4 -51.88 16.94 -24.99
C LEU A 4 -50.54 17.53 -25.47
N LEU A 5 -50.16 18.69 -24.93
CA LEU A 5 -48.86 19.31 -25.19
C LEU A 5 -47.83 18.63 -24.29
N ALA A 6 -47.03 17.72 -24.85
CA ALA A 6 -45.94 17.07 -24.12
C ALA A 6 -44.79 18.06 -23.95
N CYS A 7 -44.62 18.56 -22.73
CA CYS A 7 -43.50 19.39 -22.31
C CYS A 7 -42.25 18.49 -22.16
N PHE A 8 -41.34 18.53 -23.12
CA PHE A 8 -40.06 17.84 -23.06
C PHE A 8 -39.14 18.58 -22.07
N ILE A 9 -39.15 18.16 -20.81
CA ILE A 9 -38.17 18.62 -19.82
C ILE A 9 -36.86 17.88 -20.13
N ILE A 10 -35.95 18.55 -20.83
CA ILE A 10 -34.57 18.12 -20.99
C ILE A 10 -33.91 18.25 -19.62
N PHE A 11 -33.78 17.13 -18.90
CA PHE A 11 -32.81 17.03 -17.82
C PHE A 11 -31.42 17.10 -18.44
N LEU A 12 -30.85 18.31 -18.46
CA LEU A 12 -29.40 18.48 -18.54
C LEU A 12 -28.84 17.89 -17.24
N VAL A 13 -28.58 16.58 -17.24
CA VAL A 13 -27.62 16.00 -16.31
C VAL A 13 -26.32 16.68 -16.64
N PHE A 14 -25.94 17.66 -15.82
CA PHE A 14 -24.57 18.12 -15.75
C PHE A 14 -23.75 16.87 -15.42
N ASN A 15 -23.17 16.25 -16.45
CA ASN A 15 -22.00 15.42 -16.24
C ASN A 15 -21.03 16.35 -15.54
N ASP A 16 -20.79 16.11 -14.25
CA ASP A 16 -19.69 16.72 -13.52
C ASP A 16 -18.50 16.68 -14.46
N THR A 17 -18.08 17.86 -14.91
CA THR A 17 -16.82 18.05 -15.60
C THR A 17 -15.81 17.21 -14.83
N VAL A 18 -15.26 16.17 -15.47
CA VAL A 18 -14.24 15.30 -14.90
C VAL A 18 -13.06 16.22 -14.60
N ARG A 19 -13.07 16.82 -13.41
CA ARG A 19 -11.92 17.54 -12.88
C ARG A 19 -10.83 16.48 -12.86
N ALA A 20 -9.71 16.77 -13.51
CA ALA A 20 -8.56 15.88 -13.51
C ALA A 20 -8.20 15.58 -12.04
N GLN A 21 -8.63 14.42 -11.55
CA GLN A 21 -8.37 13.97 -10.19
C GLN A 21 -7.14 13.07 -10.29
N ASN A 22 -5.98 13.64 -9.98
CA ASN A 22 -4.72 12.93 -9.83
C ASN A 22 -4.63 12.14 -8.51
N LYS A 23 -5.60 12.34 -7.62
CA LYS A 23 -5.69 11.72 -6.29
C LYS A 23 -7.13 11.26 -6.05
N LEU A 24 -7.31 9.98 -5.78
CA LEU A 24 -8.60 9.39 -5.42
C LEU A 24 -8.62 9.11 -3.92
N LYS A 25 -9.65 9.59 -3.24
CA LYS A 25 -9.91 9.31 -1.83
C LYS A 25 -10.86 8.12 -1.72
N ILE A 26 -10.50 7.14 -0.91
CA ILE A 26 -11.26 5.90 -0.67
C ILE A 26 -11.38 5.71 0.85
N PRO A 27 -12.59 5.64 1.42
CA PRO A 27 -12.77 5.27 2.82
C PRO A 27 -12.24 3.85 3.06
N PHE A 28 -11.47 3.65 4.11
CA PHE A 28 -10.84 2.35 4.40
C PHE A 28 -10.64 2.16 5.91
N GLY A 29 -11.39 1.22 6.51
CA GLY A 29 -11.36 1.01 7.97
C GLY A 29 -11.69 2.28 8.75
N ASP A 30 -10.85 2.65 9.71
CA ASP A 30 -11.01 3.82 10.60
C ASP A 30 -10.46 5.14 10.01
N GLY A 31 -10.18 5.17 8.69
CA GLY A 31 -9.58 6.31 8.01
C GLY A 31 -9.82 6.32 6.51
N ASP A 32 -8.94 6.99 5.80
CA ASP A 32 -9.00 7.15 4.35
C ASP A 32 -7.68 6.69 3.70
N ILE A 33 -7.79 6.04 2.55
CA ILE A 33 -6.66 5.80 1.64
C ILE A 33 -6.75 6.80 0.49
N PHE A 34 -5.61 7.39 0.18
CA PHE A 34 -5.45 8.18 -1.03
C PHE A 34 -4.61 7.42 -2.05
N VAL A 35 -5.16 7.28 -3.26
CA VAL A 35 -4.48 6.63 -4.39
C VAL A 35 -4.02 7.69 -5.37
N GLN A 36 -2.73 7.65 -5.72
CA GLN A 36 -2.15 8.45 -6.79
C GLN A 36 -1.41 7.54 -7.76
N GLN A 37 -1.49 7.83 -9.06
CA GLN A 37 -0.80 7.04 -10.08
C GLN A 37 0.42 7.79 -10.57
N TYR A 38 1.57 7.10 -10.63
CA TYR A 38 2.85 7.65 -11.08
C TYR A 38 3.23 7.11 -12.47
N ALA A 39 2.77 5.90 -12.80
CA ALA A 39 2.86 5.30 -14.13
C ALA A 39 1.72 4.31 -14.34
N THR A 40 1.60 3.72 -15.53
CA THR A 40 0.54 2.74 -15.86
C THR A 40 0.42 1.61 -14.83
N ASN A 41 1.53 1.19 -14.23
CA ASN A 41 1.65 0.08 -13.28
C ASN A 41 2.25 0.50 -11.93
N ILE A 42 2.34 1.80 -11.64
CA ILE A 42 2.91 2.32 -10.38
C ILE A 42 1.88 3.22 -9.72
N TYR A 43 1.47 2.82 -8.52
CA TYR A 43 0.52 3.52 -7.69
C TYR A 43 1.17 3.81 -6.35
N LYS A 44 0.87 4.97 -5.79
CA LYS A 44 1.18 5.33 -4.40
C LYS A 44 -0.13 5.29 -3.61
N LEU A 45 -0.11 4.56 -2.52
CA LEU A 45 -1.15 4.50 -1.52
C LEU A 45 -0.69 5.24 -0.28
N THR A 46 -1.42 6.28 0.08
CA THR A 46 -1.19 7.05 1.29
C THR A 46 -2.34 6.81 2.25
N PHE A 47 -2.05 6.18 3.37
CA PHE A 47 -3.04 5.90 4.41
C PHE A 47 -3.09 7.08 5.35
N GLN A 48 -4.28 7.60 5.65
CA GLN A 48 -4.50 8.62 6.67
C GLN A 48 -5.54 8.10 7.65
N SER A 49 -5.09 7.75 8.84
CA SER A 49 -5.97 7.35 9.92
C SER A 49 -6.46 8.58 10.69
N SER A 50 -7.68 8.49 11.24
CA SER A 50 -8.21 9.49 12.18
C SER A 50 -7.32 9.70 13.43
N TYR A 51 -6.42 8.76 13.73
CA TYR A 51 -5.43 8.88 14.82
C TYR A 51 -4.17 9.69 14.47
N TYR A 52 -4.01 10.17 13.24
CA TYR A 52 -2.86 10.99 12.85
C TYR A 52 -3.08 12.44 13.28
N ASN A 53 -2.23 12.92 14.19
CA ASN A 53 -2.32 14.28 14.72
C ASN A 53 -1.57 15.31 13.86
N THR A 54 -0.62 14.88 13.02
CA THR A 54 0.17 15.74 12.13
C THR A 54 0.52 15.01 10.82
N ASN A 55 0.88 15.77 9.77
CA ASN A 55 1.48 15.21 8.55
C ASN A 55 2.88 14.65 8.88
N GLU A 56 2.97 13.36 9.19
CA GLU A 56 4.22 12.67 9.51
C GLU A 56 4.91 12.09 8.26
N ASN A 57 4.64 12.63 7.06
CA ASN A 57 5.39 12.23 5.87
C ASN A 57 6.75 12.91 5.90
N ILE A 58 7.76 12.10 6.20
CA ILE A 58 9.14 12.54 6.40
C ILE A 58 10.09 11.88 5.39
N SER A 59 9.57 11.18 4.39
CA SER A 59 10.36 10.47 3.39
C SER A 59 10.40 11.22 2.06
N ASP A 60 11.58 11.22 1.43
CA ASP A 60 11.83 11.80 0.10
C ASP A 60 12.44 10.77 -0.86
N ALA A 61 12.14 9.48 -0.65
CA ALA A 61 12.71 8.40 -1.45
C ALA A 61 12.14 8.35 -2.88
N VAL A 62 10.94 8.90 -3.10
CA VAL A 62 10.26 8.89 -4.41
C VAL A 62 10.48 10.22 -5.13
N ILE A 63 11.32 10.21 -6.17
CA ILE A 63 11.63 11.41 -6.98
C ILE A 63 10.66 11.65 -8.14
N LEU A 64 9.80 10.67 -8.45
CA LEU A 64 8.85 10.77 -9.56
C LEU A 64 7.71 11.73 -9.21
N LYS A 65 7.05 12.26 -10.24
CA LYS A 65 5.83 13.07 -10.08
C LYS A 65 4.59 12.24 -10.47
N PRO A 66 3.45 12.42 -9.78
CA PRO A 66 2.22 11.72 -10.15
C PRO A 66 1.71 12.19 -11.51
N LEU A 67 1.04 11.28 -12.23
CA LEU A 67 0.31 11.58 -13.46
C LEU A 67 -0.82 12.58 -13.18
N ALA A 68 -1.14 13.41 -14.17
CA ALA A 68 -2.21 14.39 -14.07
C ALA A 68 -3.61 13.73 -13.93
N LEU A 69 -3.76 12.50 -14.44
CA LEU A 69 -5.00 11.74 -14.42
C LEU A 69 -4.76 10.34 -13.85
N LEU A 70 -5.60 9.95 -12.90
CA LEU A 70 -5.67 8.60 -12.38
C LEU A 70 -6.65 7.76 -13.21
N ASN A 71 -6.23 6.56 -13.62
CA ASN A 71 -7.14 5.59 -14.23
C ASN A 71 -7.95 4.83 -13.15
N LYS A 72 -9.12 5.36 -12.79
CA LYS A 72 -10.00 4.77 -11.76
C LYS A 72 -10.54 3.38 -12.12
N ALA A 73 -10.61 3.02 -13.41
CA ALA A 73 -11.18 1.74 -13.85
C ALA A 73 -10.33 0.51 -13.48
N LEU A 74 -9.09 0.74 -13.03
CA LEU A 74 -8.16 -0.31 -12.60
C LEU A 74 -8.18 -0.53 -11.09
N ILE A 75 -8.99 0.23 -10.36
CA ILE A 75 -9.08 0.21 -8.90
C ILE A 75 -10.46 -0.29 -8.52
N ASN A 76 -10.52 -1.50 -7.96
CA ASN A 76 -11.75 -2.02 -7.35
C ASN A 76 -11.64 -1.90 -5.83
N ASN A 77 -12.65 -1.30 -5.21
CA ASN A 77 -12.74 -1.14 -3.76
C ASN A 77 -13.85 -2.03 -3.19
N GLY A 78 -13.53 -2.84 -2.19
CA GLY A 78 -14.48 -3.38 -1.22
C GLY A 78 -14.34 -2.66 0.12
N ASP A 79 -15.17 -2.99 1.11
CA ASP A 79 -15.17 -2.28 2.41
C ASP A 79 -13.80 -2.30 3.12
N THR A 80 -12.99 -3.33 2.88
CA THR A 80 -11.66 -3.54 3.51
C THR A 80 -10.61 -4.05 2.54
N SER A 81 -10.86 -4.00 1.23
CA SER A 81 -9.91 -4.49 0.23
C SER A 81 -9.79 -3.59 -0.98
N LEU A 82 -8.56 -3.41 -1.42
CA LEU A 82 -8.24 -2.68 -2.64
C LEU A 82 -7.55 -3.65 -3.62
N SER A 83 -8.05 -3.71 -4.85
CA SER A 83 -7.47 -4.50 -5.93
C SER A 83 -7.05 -3.60 -7.09
N PHE A 84 -5.86 -3.89 -7.61
CA PHE A 84 -5.28 -3.21 -8.76
C PHE A 84 -5.23 -4.16 -9.95
N ASP A 85 -5.53 -3.65 -11.15
CA ASP A 85 -5.52 -4.41 -12.42
C ASP A 85 -6.55 -5.56 -12.47
N LYS A 86 -7.11 -5.82 -13.66
CA LYS A 86 -8.01 -6.95 -13.90
C LYS A 86 -7.27 -8.29 -13.90
N THR A 87 -5.96 -8.27 -14.21
CA THR A 87 -5.15 -9.49 -14.45
C THR A 87 -4.16 -9.82 -13.33
N LYS A 88 -3.66 -8.83 -12.60
CA LYS A 88 -2.66 -8.99 -11.53
C LYS A 88 -3.14 -8.40 -10.21
N LYS A 89 -3.77 -9.22 -9.36
CA LYS A 89 -4.37 -8.75 -8.11
C LYS A 89 -3.34 -8.74 -6.97
N ALA A 90 -3.17 -7.59 -6.34
CA ALA A 90 -2.69 -7.50 -4.97
C ALA A 90 -3.88 -7.12 -4.10
N GLU A 91 -4.23 -7.96 -3.13
CA GLU A 91 -5.31 -7.70 -2.18
C GLU A 91 -4.72 -7.11 -0.90
N LEU A 92 -4.99 -5.83 -0.70
CA LEU A 92 -4.58 -5.08 0.49
C LEU A 92 -5.67 -5.18 1.56
N SER A 93 -5.28 -5.46 2.81
CA SER A 93 -6.12 -5.31 3.99
C SER A 93 -5.40 -4.45 5.03
N TYR A 94 -6.02 -3.39 5.53
CA TYR A 94 -5.43 -2.54 6.58
C TYR A 94 -5.75 -3.13 7.96
N LEU A 95 -4.75 -3.18 8.84
CA LEU A 95 -4.94 -3.49 10.25
C LEU A 95 -4.20 -2.47 11.12
N VAL A 96 -4.93 -1.77 11.98
CA VAL A 96 -4.33 -0.96 13.04
C VAL A 96 -3.91 -1.90 14.18
N LEU A 97 -2.62 -2.18 14.29
CA LEU A 97 -2.06 -3.04 15.34
C LEU A 97 -1.59 -2.25 16.56
N ASN A 98 -2.53 -1.94 17.45
CA ASN A 98 -2.28 -1.37 18.77
C ASN A 98 -1.49 -0.03 18.76
N LYS A 99 -1.45 0.68 19.89
CA LYS A 99 -0.82 2.01 19.98
C LYS A 99 0.70 2.04 19.62
N ALA A 100 1.35 0.89 19.43
CA ALA A 100 2.80 0.79 19.23
C ALA A 100 3.24 0.73 17.76
N TYR A 101 2.44 0.15 16.86
CA TYR A 101 2.78 0.04 15.45
C TYR A 101 1.55 0.33 14.57
N ARG A 102 1.80 0.99 13.44
CA ARG A 102 0.82 1.17 12.36
C ARG A 102 1.22 0.22 11.25
N ALA A 103 0.33 -0.68 10.82
CA ALA A 103 0.68 -1.76 9.91
C ALA A 103 -0.24 -1.87 8.69
N LEU A 104 0.31 -2.34 7.57
CA LEU A 104 -0.45 -2.79 6.41
C LEU A 104 -0.33 -4.30 6.29
N GLN A 105 -1.42 -4.96 5.91
CA GLN A 105 -1.44 -6.38 5.61
C GLN A 105 -1.79 -6.61 4.14
N PHE A 106 -1.21 -7.65 3.59
CA PHE A 106 -1.44 -8.13 2.24
C PHE A 106 -1.74 -9.62 2.31
N SER A 107 -2.76 -10.06 1.59
CA SER A 107 -3.06 -11.48 1.46
C SER A 107 -1.97 -12.17 0.66
N LEU A 108 -1.44 -13.27 1.19
CA LEU A 108 -0.49 -14.14 0.51
C LEU A 108 -1.20 -15.39 0.01
N THR A 109 -0.95 -15.74 -1.26
CA THR A 109 -1.36 -17.05 -1.80
C THR A 109 -0.42 -18.15 -1.29
N ALA A 110 -0.84 -19.42 -1.27
CA ALA A 110 -0.06 -20.52 -0.65
C ALA A 110 1.33 -20.76 -1.28
N ASP A 111 1.49 -20.51 -2.58
CA ASP A 111 2.72 -20.73 -3.36
C ASP A 111 3.55 -19.46 -3.58
N GLU A 112 3.11 -18.33 -3.02
CA GLU A 112 3.79 -17.05 -3.13
C GLU A 112 5.16 -17.04 -2.47
N LYS A 113 6.13 -16.40 -3.13
CA LYS A 113 7.48 -16.17 -2.62
C LYS A 113 7.70 -14.68 -2.57
N ILE A 114 8.22 -14.20 -1.45
CA ILE A 114 8.51 -12.79 -1.23
C ILE A 114 10.02 -12.62 -1.07
N PHE A 115 10.57 -11.61 -1.71
CA PHE A 115 12.00 -11.29 -1.72
C PHE A 115 12.20 -9.83 -1.29
N GLY A 116 13.43 -9.46 -0.93
CA GLY A 116 13.79 -8.09 -0.54
C GLY A 116 14.01 -7.91 0.97
N GLY A 117 13.64 -6.74 1.49
CA GLY A 117 13.89 -6.34 2.88
C GLY A 117 15.29 -5.80 3.17
N GLY A 118 16.04 -5.45 2.11
CA GLY A 118 17.44 -5.00 2.19
C GLY A 118 18.45 -6.13 2.32
N GLU A 119 19.59 -5.81 2.91
CA GLU A 119 20.67 -6.75 3.18
C GLU A 119 20.32 -7.61 4.39
N ARG A 120 20.21 -8.94 4.19
CA ARG A 120 19.89 -9.89 5.26
C ARG A 120 20.65 -11.19 5.04
N ALA A 121 21.15 -11.78 6.12
CA ALA A 121 21.71 -13.12 6.17
C ALA A 121 20.58 -14.17 6.35
N LEU A 122 19.57 -14.11 5.49
CA LEU A 122 18.42 -15.01 5.49
C LEU A 122 18.31 -15.66 4.09
N PRO A 123 17.60 -16.79 3.93
CA PRO A 123 17.32 -17.36 2.62
C PRO A 123 16.60 -16.37 1.71
N LEU A 124 16.89 -16.44 0.40
CA LEU A 124 16.36 -15.48 -0.59
C LEU A 124 14.83 -15.33 -0.51
N ASN A 125 14.11 -16.46 -0.41
CA ASN A 125 12.68 -16.44 -0.10
C ASN A 125 12.46 -16.09 1.37
N ARG A 126 11.88 -14.92 1.61
CA ARG A 126 11.60 -14.36 2.94
C ARG A 126 10.31 -14.90 3.56
N ARG A 127 9.56 -15.77 2.87
CA ARG A 127 8.35 -16.37 3.44
C ARG A 127 8.68 -17.24 4.66
N GLY A 128 7.86 -17.10 5.70
CA GLY A 128 8.05 -17.75 7.00
C GLY A 128 9.02 -17.01 7.93
N TYR A 129 9.45 -15.79 7.58
CA TYR A 129 10.34 -14.97 8.40
C TYR A 129 9.67 -13.69 8.88
N LYS A 130 10.09 -13.24 10.07
CA LYS A 130 9.76 -11.93 10.64
C LYS A 130 11.07 -11.27 11.06
N PHE A 131 11.27 -10.01 10.69
CA PHE A 131 12.49 -9.28 11.01
C PHE A 131 12.25 -7.78 11.12
N ASN A 132 13.16 -7.09 11.80
CA ASN A 132 13.06 -5.66 12.06
C ASN A 132 13.59 -4.84 10.88
N LEU A 133 12.88 -3.77 10.50
CA LEU A 133 13.33 -2.72 9.59
C LEU A 133 13.98 -1.61 10.43
N TYR A 134 15.24 -1.84 10.80
CA TYR A 134 16.00 -0.91 11.64
C TYR A 134 17.49 -1.11 11.40
N ASN A 135 18.19 -0.12 10.86
CA ASN A 135 19.63 -0.27 10.62
C ASN A 135 20.38 -0.35 11.95
N ASN A 136 21.08 -1.46 12.18
CA ASN A 136 21.91 -1.66 13.35
C ASN A 136 23.24 -2.30 12.94
N PRO A 137 24.40 -1.69 13.27
CA PRO A 137 25.69 -2.30 12.96
C PRO A 137 25.81 -3.69 13.61
N SER A 138 26.11 -4.71 12.80
CA SER A 138 26.35 -6.08 13.26
C SER A 138 27.65 -6.60 12.67
N TYR A 139 28.69 -6.76 13.50
CA TYR A 139 30.02 -7.21 13.07
C TYR A 139 30.18 -8.71 13.29
N GLY A 140 30.77 -9.42 12.31
CA GLY A 140 31.01 -10.86 12.41
C GLY A 140 29.74 -11.72 12.41
N TYR A 141 28.67 -11.25 11.75
CA TYR A 141 27.41 -11.96 11.71
C TYR A 141 27.52 -13.28 10.92
N SER A 142 26.70 -14.25 11.32
CA SER A 142 26.51 -15.51 10.62
C SER A 142 25.15 -15.55 9.92
N GLU A 143 24.92 -16.61 9.15
CA GLU A 143 23.60 -16.96 8.65
C GLU A 143 22.55 -16.96 9.78
N GLY A 144 21.39 -16.38 9.51
CA GLY A 144 20.27 -16.26 10.45
C GLY A 144 20.23 -14.97 11.27
N ALA A 145 21.17 -14.03 11.08
CA ALA A 145 21.17 -12.78 11.86
C ALA A 145 19.89 -11.96 11.63
N ASP A 146 19.19 -11.64 12.73
CA ASP A 146 17.89 -10.96 12.71
C ASP A 146 17.94 -9.56 12.10
N ASN A 147 19.10 -8.90 12.12
CA ASN A 147 19.25 -7.54 11.64
C ASN A 147 20.69 -7.25 11.19
N LEU A 148 20.83 -6.53 10.08
CA LEU A 148 22.11 -6.11 9.51
C LEU A 148 22.15 -4.58 9.33
N ASN A 149 23.25 -4.12 8.74
CA ASN A 149 23.57 -2.70 8.59
C ASN A 149 22.56 -1.93 7.71
N TYR A 150 21.87 -2.60 6.78
CA TYR A 150 21.07 -1.93 5.75
C TYR A 150 19.70 -2.56 5.50
N SER A 151 18.66 -1.91 6.00
CA SER A 151 17.25 -2.21 5.76
C SER A 151 16.73 -1.35 4.62
N VAL A 152 16.18 -2.00 3.59
CA VAL A 152 15.42 -1.34 2.53
C VAL A 152 14.02 -1.93 2.55
N PRO A 153 12.98 -1.16 2.90
CA PRO A 153 11.60 -1.65 2.98
C PRO A 153 10.97 -1.79 1.58
N PHE A 154 11.68 -2.45 0.68
CA PHE A 154 11.24 -2.81 -0.66
C PHE A 154 11.17 -4.32 -0.78
N PHE A 155 10.03 -4.81 -1.26
CA PHE A 155 9.72 -6.22 -1.37
C PHE A 155 9.18 -6.54 -2.76
N THR A 156 9.49 -7.73 -3.27
CA THR A 156 8.98 -8.21 -4.56
C THR A 156 8.37 -9.59 -4.39
N SER A 157 7.33 -9.87 -5.17
CA SER A 157 6.65 -11.16 -5.19
C SER A 157 6.91 -11.90 -6.51
N ASN A 158 7.00 -13.22 -6.46
CA ASN A 158 6.99 -14.06 -7.68
C ASN A 158 5.67 -13.96 -8.47
N LYS A 159 4.63 -13.34 -7.92
CA LYS A 159 3.38 -13.01 -8.63
C LYS A 159 3.49 -11.74 -9.50
N GLY A 160 4.65 -11.08 -9.53
CA GLY A 160 4.95 -10.01 -10.48
C GLY A 160 4.51 -8.62 -10.04
N TYR A 161 4.50 -8.36 -8.73
CA TYR A 161 4.33 -7.04 -8.13
C TYR A 161 5.48 -6.73 -7.15
N GLY A 162 5.65 -5.45 -6.83
CA GLY A 162 6.56 -4.97 -5.80
C GLY A 162 5.86 -4.01 -4.86
N LEU A 163 6.31 -3.94 -3.62
CA LEU A 163 5.80 -3.09 -2.56
C LEU A 163 6.97 -2.30 -1.98
N PHE A 164 6.88 -0.98 -2.01
CA PHE A 164 7.89 -0.10 -1.44
C PHE A 164 7.27 0.74 -0.33
N PHE A 165 7.61 0.45 0.92
CA PHE A 165 7.07 1.20 2.04
C PHE A 165 7.91 2.44 2.28
N ASP A 166 7.37 3.59 1.88
CA ASP A 166 8.02 4.90 1.93
C ASP A 166 7.88 5.52 3.33
N ASN A 167 8.50 4.87 4.32
CA ASN A 167 8.52 5.27 5.72
C ASN A 167 9.89 4.99 6.37
N PRO A 168 10.59 6.01 6.92
CA PRO A 168 11.93 5.86 7.48
C PRO A 168 11.96 5.49 8.97
N SER A 169 10.79 5.35 9.60
CA SER A 169 10.68 5.01 11.02
C SER A 169 11.14 3.58 11.28
N LYS A 170 11.40 3.26 12.56
CA LYS A 170 11.65 1.86 12.95
C LYS A 170 10.40 1.04 12.66
N GLY A 171 10.60 -0.13 12.09
CA GLY A 171 9.50 -1.01 11.74
C GLY A 171 9.87 -2.48 11.77
N TYR A 172 9.00 -3.30 11.19
CA TYR A 172 9.20 -4.72 10.97
C TYR A 172 8.48 -5.18 9.71
N ALA A 173 8.91 -6.33 9.20
CA ALA A 173 8.19 -7.11 8.20
C ALA A 173 7.94 -8.51 8.76
N ASP A 174 6.68 -8.96 8.69
CA ASP A 174 6.24 -10.31 9.04
C ASP A 174 5.64 -10.97 7.81
N ILE A 175 6.40 -11.87 7.20
CA ILE A 175 6.07 -12.43 5.89
C ILE A 175 5.61 -13.86 6.10
N GLY A 176 4.35 -14.04 6.47
CA GLY A 176 3.79 -15.38 6.67
C GLY A 176 4.31 -16.11 7.92
N LYS A 177 5.00 -15.42 8.86
CA LYS A 177 5.53 -16.06 10.08
C LYS A 177 4.45 -16.21 11.14
N THR A 178 3.73 -15.13 11.44
CA THR A 178 2.64 -15.16 12.43
C THR A 178 1.36 -15.77 11.84
N ASN A 179 1.02 -15.44 10.61
CA ASN A 179 -0.07 -16.07 9.86
C ASN A 179 0.40 -16.36 8.44
N SER A 180 0.40 -17.62 8.02
CA SER A 180 0.97 -18.07 6.74
C SER A 180 0.36 -17.42 5.49
N ASN A 181 -0.82 -16.82 5.61
CA ASN A 181 -1.57 -16.17 4.54
C ASN A 181 -1.46 -14.63 4.59
N ILE A 182 -0.66 -14.07 5.49
CA ILE A 182 -0.54 -12.62 5.67
C ILE A 182 0.91 -12.18 5.51
N PHE A 183 1.13 -11.17 4.69
CA PHE A 183 2.33 -10.35 4.71
C PHE A 183 1.99 -9.03 5.39
N GLU A 184 2.64 -8.74 6.51
CA GLU A 184 2.45 -7.53 7.29
C GLU A 184 3.74 -6.70 7.35
N VAL A 185 3.60 -5.39 7.21
CA VAL A 185 4.69 -4.44 7.47
C VAL A 185 4.17 -3.34 8.37
N GLY A 186 4.87 -3.11 9.47
CA GLY A 186 4.49 -2.13 10.48
C GLY A 186 5.59 -1.16 10.85
N PHE A 187 5.22 0.07 11.18
CA PHE A 187 6.12 1.16 11.58
C PHE A 187 5.67 1.79 12.89
N THR A 188 6.60 2.24 13.72
CA THR A 188 6.29 2.88 15.02
C THR A 188 5.70 4.29 14.88
N SER A 189 5.98 4.95 13.76
CA SER A 189 5.61 6.35 13.48
C SER A 189 5.63 6.59 11.97
N GLY A 190 5.35 7.82 11.56
CA GLY A 190 5.34 8.21 10.16
C GLY A 190 4.00 7.93 9.49
N GLU A 191 3.74 8.66 8.41
CA GLU A 191 2.69 8.31 7.47
C GLU A 191 3.03 6.97 6.81
N ILE A 192 2.03 6.11 6.63
CA ILE A 192 2.23 4.88 5.86
C ILE A 192 1.97 5.19 4.39
N ASN A 193 3.01 4.99 3.60
CA ASN A 193 2.99 5.09 2.15
C ASN A 193 3.50 3.77 1.56
N VAL A 194 2.80 3.24 0.56
CA VAL A 194 3.23 2.03 -0.20
C VAL A 194 2.99 2.18 -1.70
#